data_AF-A0A4Z0IYT9-F1
#
_entry.id   AF-A0A4Z0IYT9-F1
#
_cell.length_a   1.000
_cell.length_b   1.000
_cell.length_c   1.000
_cell.angle_alpha   90.00
_cell.angle_beta   90.00
_cell.angle_gamma   90.00
#
_symmetry.space_group_name_H-M   'P 1'
#
loop_
_entity.id
_entity.type
_entity.pdbx_description
1 polymer ?
#
loop_
_entity_poly.entity_id
_entity_poly.type
_entity_poly.pdbx_seq_one_letter_code
_entity_poly.pdbx_strand_id
1 'polypeptide(L)'
;MRRLGTALDVEAMALYRHVSGRADLLEAMVDELIDGLFDDELMTEDSQSWEEYLQRVANATRNLACAHPRIFPLIATQPPEAPWLRPPLRSVRWVEDFLSSLLRFGFSDAQAVAAYKAFTSFLVGALLLQVASTAPEVLGEEGESHSTDLAEHPTVQRLQNLLMEDHAQREFDDALDDLIERIRISTQS
;
A
#
# COMPACT_ATOMS: atom_id res chain seq x y z
N MET A 1 -22.66 7.71 -7.23
CA MET A 1 -23.70 7.04 -8.07
C MET A 1 -24.23 7.93 -9.19
N ARG A 2 -24.96 9.03 -8.95
CA ARG A 2 -25.51 9.86 -10.05
C ARG A 2 -24.46 10.37 -11.06
N ARG A 3 -23.35 10.95 -10.58
CA ARG A 3 -22.24 11.41 -11.43
C ARG A 3 -21.61 10.27 -12.24
N LEU A 4 -21.51 9.07 -11.67
CA LEU A 4 -20.98 7.89 -12.34
C LEU A 4 -21.93 7.40 -13.44
N GLY A 5 -23.24 7.37 -13.16
CA GLY A 5 -24.24 7.03 -14.19
C GLY A 5 -24.15 7.98 -15.38
N THR A 6 -24.05 9.30 -15.14
CA THR A 6 -23.85 10.27 -16.22
C THR A 6 -22.54 10.04 -16.99
N ALA A 7 -21.44 9.70 -16.32
CA ALA A 7 -20.17 9.44 -16.98
C ALA A 7 -20.17 8.15 -17.83
N LEU A 8 -21.00 7.17 -17.46
CA LEU A 8 -21.15 5.89 -18.15
C LEU A 8 -22.33 5.87 -19.13
N ASP A 9 -23.02 7.00 -19.33
CA ASP A 9 -24.24 7.13 -20.14
C ASP A 9 -25.35 6.13 -19.75
N VAL A 10 -25.48 5.85 -18.45
CA VAL A 10 -26.52 4.98 -17.89
C VAL A 10 -27.27 5.65 -16.74
N GLU A 11 -28.51 5.23 -16.51
CA GLU A 11 -29.25 5.66 -15.33
C GLU A 11 -28.60 5.13 -14.04
N ALA A 12 -28.61 5.94 -12.98
CA ALA A 12 -28.05 5.55 -11.68
C ALA A 12 -28.66 4.25 -11.14
N MET A 13 -29.93 3.96 -11.45
CA MET A 13 -30.61 2.71 -11.08
C MET A 13 -30.03 1.47 -11.77
N ALA A 14 -29.42 1.60 -12.95
CA ALA A 14 -28.73 0.48 -13.59
C ALA A 14 -27.50 0.04 -12.78
N LEU A 15 -26.77 1.00 -12.20
CA LEU A 15 -25.59 0.71 -11.38
C LEU A 15 -25.93 -0.05 -10.09
N TYR A 16 -27.08 0.24 -9.48
CA TYR A 16 -27.51 -0.47 -8.25
C TYR A 16 -27.81 -1.96 -8.46
N ARG A 17 -27.92 -2.43 -9.71
CA ARG A 17 -28.01 -3.87 -10.00
C ARG A 17 -26.69 -4.60 -9.81
N HIS A 18 -25.58 -3.87 -9.85
CA HIS A 18 -24.22 -4.42 -9.75
C HIS A 18 -23.58 -4.12 -8.41
N VAL A 19 -23.90 -2.99 -7.78
CA VAL A 19 -23.35 -2.58 -6.48
C VAL A 19 -24.45 -2.05 -5.57
N SER A 20 -24.48 -2.46 -4.30
CA SER A 20 -25.56 -2.06 -3.38
C SER A 20 -25.42 -0.61 -2.91
N GLY A 21 -24.25 0.00 -3.10
CA GLY A 21 -23.98 1.38 -2.70
C GLY A 21 -22.62 1.90 -3.14
N ARG A 22 -22.29 3.10 -2.63
CA ARG A 22 -20.98 3.73 -2.87
C ARG A 22 -19.85 2.96 -2.17
N ALA A 23 -20.09 2.43 -0.97
CA ALA A 23 -19.10 1.67 -0.23
C ALA A 23 -18.68 0.43 -1.01
N ASP A 24 -19.66 -0.41 -1.41
CA ASP A 24 -19.45 -1.60 -2.23
C ASP A 24 -18.72 -1.28 -3.55
N LEU A 25 -19.02 -0.15 -4.19
CA LEU A 25 -18.30 0.28 -5.39
C LEU A 25 -16.83 0.60 -5.10
N LEU A 26 -16.55 1.31 -4.00
CA LEU A 26 -15.17 1.66 -3.64
C LEU A 26 -14.37 0.44 -3.21
N GLU A 27 -15.02 -0.51 -2.54
CA GLU A 27 -14.47 -1.82 -2.21
C GLU A 27 -14.11 -2.61 -3.47
N ALA A 28 -15.05 -2.78 -4.40
CA ALA A 28 -14.79 -3.45 -5.68
C ALA A 28 -13.69 -2.76 -6.51
N MET A 29 -13.58 -1.42 -6.45
CA MET A 29 -12.48 -0.69 -7.08
C MET A 29 -11.12 -0.97 -6.43
N VAL A 30 -11.08 -1.14 -5.12
CA VAL A 30 -9.86 -1.51 -4.39
C VAL A 30 -9.48 -2.95 -4.70
N ASP A 31 -10.44 -3.87 -4.74
CA ASP A 31 -10.18 -5.27 -5.09
C ASP A 31 -9.66 -5.40 -6.51
N GLU A 32 -10.28 -4.72 -7.48
CA GLU A 32 -9.81 -4.70 -8.87
C GLU A 32 -8.40 -4.10 -8.97
N LEU A 33 -8.13 -3.01 -8.24
CA LEU A 33 -6.81 -2.37 -8.22
C LEU A 33 -5.75 -3.33 -7.68
N ILE A 34 -6.06 -4.03 -6.60
CA ILE A 34 -5.16 -5.01 -5.98
C ILE A 34 -5.00 -6.23 -6.89
N ASP A 35 -6.05 -6.80 -7.44
CA ASP A 35 -5.96 -7.95 -8.35
C ASP A 35 -5.19 -7.62 -9.64
N GLY A 36 -5.26 -6.38 -10.12
CA GLY A 36 -4.44 -5.90 -11.25
C GLY A 36 -2.94 -5.95 -11.00
N LEU A 37 -2.48 -6.05 -9.75
CA LEU A 37 -1.07 -6.26 -9.42
C LEU A 37 -0.54 -7.60 -9.98
N PHE A 38 -1.40 -8.59 -10.22
CA PHE A 38 -1.00 -9.89 -10.80
C PHE A 38 -0.65 -9.76 -12.29
N ASP A 39 -1.12 -8.69 -12.92
CA ASP A 39 -0.86 -8.39 -14.32
C ASP A 39 0.36 -7.47 -14.50
N ASP A 40 0.98 -7.00 -13.41
CA ASP A 40 2.21 -6.20 -13.45
C ASP A 40 3.38 -7.06 -13.94
N GLU A 41 4.18 -6.52 -14.88
CA GLU A 41 5.33 -7.22 -15.47
C GLU A 41 6.29 -7.76 -14.39
N LEU A 42 6.48 -7.04 -13.29
CA LEU A 42 7.32 -7.46 -12.17
C LEU A 42 6.81 -8.71 -11.45
N MET A 43 5.50 -8.97 -11.53
CA MET A 43 4.83 -10.11 -10.90
C MET A 43 4.66 -11.30 -11.85
N THR A 44 4.87 -11.13 -13.17
CA THR A 44 4.70 -12.20 -14.16
C THR A 44 5.85 -13.20 -14.23
N GLU A 45 7.04 -12.82 -13.77
CA GLU A 45 8.20 -13.70 -13.74
C GLU A 45 8.36 -14.42 -12.39
N ASP A 46 8.80 -15.68 -12.42
CA ASP A 46 9.15 -16.41 -11.20
C ASP A 46 10.36 -15.75 -10.49
N SER A 47 10.24 -15.48 -9.20
CA SER A 47 11.35 -14.98 -8.39
C SER A 47 12.32 -16.10 -8.01
N GLN A 48 13.63 -15.82 -8.03
CA GLN A 48 14.67 -16.79 -7.70
C GLN A 48 14.88 -16.94 -6.19
N SER A 49 14.48 -15.92 -5.41
CA SER A 49 14.48 -15.95 -3.95
C SER A 49 13.26 -15.23 -3.38
N TRP A 50 13.00 -15.47 -2.09
CA TRP A 50 11.92 -14.79 -1.37
C TRP A 50 12.19 -13.29 -1.22
N GLU A 51 13.45 -12.86 -1.14
CA GLU A 51 13.80 -11.44 -1.10
C GLU A 51 13.47 -10.74 -2.41
N GLU A 52 13.83 -11.37 -3.53
CA GLU A 52 13.47 -10.87 -4.85
C GLU A 52 11.95 -10.78 -5.00
N TYR A 53 11.20 -11.78 -4.52
CA TYR A 53 9.74 -11.74 -4.50
C TYR A 53 9.20 -10.53 -3.73
N LEU A 54 9.69 -10.30 -2.50
CA LEU A 54 9.26 -9.14 -1.69
C LEU A 54 9.62 -7.81 -2.37
N GLN A 55 10.79 -7.72 -3.00
CA GLN A 55 11.21 -6.53 -3.74
C GLN A 55 10.28 -6.25 -4.93
N ARG A 56 9.92 -7.29 -5.69
CA ARG A 56 8.99 -7.19 -6.84
C ARG A 56 7.61 -6.76 -6.38
N VAL A 57 7.05 -7.39 -5.34
CA VAL A 57 5.75 -7.01 -4.77
C VAL A 57 5.77 -5.56 -4.30
N ALA A 58 6.82 -5.13 -3.59
CA ALA A 58 6.93 -3.77 -3.10
C ALA A 58 6.95 -2.73 -4.24
N ASN A 59 7.76 -2.99 -5.28
CA ASN A 59 7.90 -2.12 -6.44
C ASN A 59 6.63 -2.06 -7.29
N ALA A 60 5.99 -3.20 -7.55
CA ALA A 60 4.73 -3.27 -8.28
C ALA A 60 3.61 -2.54 -7.52
N THR A 61 3.53 -2.73 -6.20
CA THR A 61 2.56 -1.99 -5.34
C THR A 61 2.85 -0.50 -5.32
N ARG A 62 4.12 -0.10 -5.34
CA ARG A 62 4.52 1.31 -5.44
C ARG A 62 4.08 1.93 -6.77
N ASN A 63 4.29 1.23 -7.89
CA ASN A 63 3.82 1.67 -9.20
C ASN A 63 2.30 1.90 -9.19
N LEU A 64 1.57 0.95 -8.62
CA LEU A 64 0.11 1.02 -8.43
C LEU A 64 -0.31 2.24 -7.59
N ALA A 65 0.37 2.49 -6.47
CA ALA A 65 0.11 3.64 -5.60
C ALA A 65 0.36 4.97 -6.32
N CYS A 66 1.44 5.07 -7.09
CA CYS A 66 1.78 6.25 -7.89
C CYS A 66 0.81 6.47 -9.05
N ALA A 67 0.34 5.40 -9.71
CA ALA A 67 -0.62 5.48 -10.80
C ALA A 67 -2.04 5.83 -10.31
N HIS A 68 -2.41 5.37 -9.11
CA HIS A 68 -3.75 5.52 -8.55
C HIS A 68 -3.77 6.18 -7.17
N PRO A 69 -3.20 7.39 -7.01
CA PRO A 69 -3.02 8.03 -5.70
C PRO A 69 -4.35 8.28 -4.99
N ARG A 70 -5.45 8.51 -5.73
CA ARG A 70 -6.79 8.74 -5.17
C ARG A 70 -7.50 7.48 -4.66
N ILE A 71 -7.13 6.31 -5.18
CA ILE A 71 -7.76 5.04 -4.82
C ILE A 71 -6.94 4.34 -3.74
N PHE A 72 -5.61 4.42 -3.82
CA PHE A 72 -4.70 3.72 -2.91
C PHE A 72 -5.01 3.95 -1.41
N PRO A 73 -5.33 5.17 -0.91
CA PRO A 73 -5.71 5.40 0.48
C PRO A 73 -6.96 4.63 0.96
N LEU A 74 -7.81 4.19 0.04
CA LEU A 74 -8.99 3.40 0.37
C LEU A 74 -8.62 2.01 0.89
N ILE A 75 -7.46 1.47 0.51
CA ILE A 75 -6.92 0.19 1.00
C ILE A 75 -6.85 0.18 2.54
N ALA A 76 -6.47 1.30 3.15
CA ALA A 76 -6.35 1.42 4.61
C ALA A 76 -7.66 1.80 5.32
N THR A 77 -8.61 2.45 4.63
CA THR A 77 -9.76 3.10 5.26
C THR A 77 -11.09 2.35 5.13
N GLN A 78 -11.21 1.41 4.19
CA GLN A 78 -12.43 0.59 4.08
C GLN A 78 -12.55 -0.45 5.22
N PRO A 79 -13.76 -0.88 5.62
CA PRO A 79 -13.96 -2.00 6.53
C PRO A 79 -13.56 -3.34 5.86
N PRO A 80 -13.07 -4.36 6.60
CA PRO A 80 -12.61 -5.61 5.98
C PRO A 80 -13.79 -6.55 5.64
N GLU A 81 -13.79 -7.14 4.43
CA GLU A 81 -14.67 -8.26 4.06
C GLU A 81 -14.45 -9.50 4.95
N ALA A 82 -13.20 -9.70 5.35
CA ALA A 82 -12.74 -10.83 6.13
C ALA A 82 -12.29 -10.32 7.52
N PRO A 83 -13.11 -10.41 8.59
CA PRO A 83 -12.82 -9.80 9.89
C PRO A 83 -11.50 -10.26 10.54
N TRP A 84 -11.06 -11.48 10.20
CA TRP A 84 -9.80 -12.09 10.61
C TRP A 84 -8.57 -11.62 9.82
N LEU A 85 -8.75 -11.01 8.65
CA LEU A 85 -7.70 -10.47 7.81
C LEU A 85 -7.61 -8.98 8.11
N ARG A 86 -6.57 -8.59 8.86
CA ARG A 86 -6.35 -7.19 9.17
C ARG A 86 -5.97 -6.44 7.90
N PRO A 87 -6.39 -5.17 7.74
CA PRO A 87 -5.82 -4.29 6.72
C PRO A 87 -4.28 -4.41 6.73
N PRO A 88 -3.64 -4.35 5.56
CA PRO A 88 -4.14 -3.64 4.39
C PRO A 88 -4.53 -4.49 3.17
N LEU A 89 -4.03 -5.71 2.99
CA LEU A 89 -4.36 -6.52 1.82
C LEU A 89 -5.55 -7.43 2.15
N ARG A 90 -6.67 -7.23 1.44
CA ARG A 90 -7.98 -7.86 1.70
C ARG A 90 -8.36 -8.92 0.67
N SER A 91 -7.63 -9.00 -0.44
CA SER A 91 -7.81 -10.05 -1.45
C SER A 91 -7.26 -11.38 -0.95
N VAL A 92 -8.16 -12.33 -0.69
CA VAL A 92 -7.78 -13.70 -0.27
C VAL A 92 -6.82 -14.34 -1.26
N ARG A 93 -6.99 -14.04 -2.55
CA ARG A 93 -6.09 -14.51 -3.61
C ARG A 93 -4.67 -13.99 -3.42
N TRP A 94 -4.49 -12.72 -3.07
CA TRP A 94 -3.18 -12.14 -2.76
C TRP A 94 -2.55 -12.73 -1.51
N VAL A 95 -3.35 -12.96 -0.47
CA VAL A 95 -2.85 -13.56 0.76
C VAL A 95 -2.40 -15.00 0.51
N GLU A 96 -3.16 -15.76 -0.27
CA GLU A 96 -2.80 -17.12 -0.67
C GLU A 96 -1.51 -17.12 -1.51
N ASP A 97 -1.41 -16.27 -2.53
CA ASP A 97 -0.20 -16.17 -3.36
C ASP A 97 1.04 -15.83 -2.54
N PHE A 98 0.93 -14.83 -1.66
CA PHE A 98 2.04 -14.38 -0.83
C PHE A 98 2.49 -15.47 0.15
N LEU A 99 1.55 -16.06 0.89
CA LEU A 99 1.87 -17.10 1.86
C LEU A 99 2.40 -18.36 1.18
N SER A 100 1.75 -18.82 0.10
CA SER A 100 2.19 -20.00 -0.65
C SER A 100 3.57 -19.81 -1.29
N SER A 101 3.88 -18.60 -1.76
CA SER A 101 5.21 -18.24 -2.28
C SER A 101 6.28 -18.33 -1.19
N LEU A 102 6.05 -17.75 -0.01
CA LEU A 102 7.01 -17.88 1.10
C LEU A 102 7.20 -19.32 1.57
N LEU A 103 6.11 -20.10 1.64
CA LEU A 103 6.18 -21.53 1.98
C LEU A 103 7.01 -22.32 0.96
N ARG A 104 6.90 -22.01 -0.34
CA ARG A 104 7.74 -22.62 -1.40
C ARG A 104 9.22 -22.29 -1.24
N PHE A 105 9.56 -21.14 -0.67
CA PHE A 105 10.94 -20.77 -0.33
C PHE A 105 11.43 -21.36 1.00
N GLY A 106 10.64 -22.21 1.66
CA GLY A 106 11.04 -22.96 2.85
C GLY A 106 10.72 -22.28 4.18
N PHE A 107 9.90 -21.23 4.18
CA PHE A 107 9.39 -20.65 5.42
C PHE A 107 8.47 -21.66 6.12
N SER A 108 8.52 -21.70 7.45
CA SER A 108 7.45 -22.31 8.25
C SER A 108 6.19 -21.43 8.23
N ASP A 109 5.03 -22.01 8.52
CA ASP A 109 3.76 -21.27 8.61
C ASP A 109 3.84 -20.03 9.51
N ALA A 110 4.50 -20.16 10.66
CA ALA A 110 4.68 -19.07 11.61
C ALA A 110 5.55 -17.95 11.03
N GLN A 111 6.64 -18.30 10.34
CA GLN A 111 7.53 -17.33 9.68
C GLN A 111 6.83 -16.64 8.50
N ALA A 112 6.09 -17.38 7.68
CA ALA A 112 5.35 -16.83 6.55
C ALA A 112 4.29 -15.80 7.00
N VAL A 113 3.51 -16.14 8.02
CA VAL A 113 2.50 -15.21 8.58
C VAL A 113 3.14 -14.00 9.23
N ALA A 114 4.28 -14.17 9.92
CA ALA A 114 5.00 -13.06 10.54
C ALA A 114 5.59 -12.10 9.47
N ALA A 115 6.21 -12.66 8.43
CA ALA A 115 6.74 -11.92 7.29
C ALA A 115 5.64 -11.16 6.56
N TYR A 116 4.53 -11.83 6.24
CA TYR A 116 3.34 -11.21 5.63
C TYR A 116 2.87 -9.98 6.42
N LYS A 117 2.61 -10.15 7.73
CA LYS A 117 2.10 -9.05 8.57
C LYS A 117 3.06 -7.87 8.64
N ALA A 118 4.36 -8.14 8.78
CA ALA A 118 5.37 -7.09 8.88
C ALA A 118 5.50 -6.34 7.55
N PHE A 119 5.62 -7.09 6.44
CA PHE A 119 5.76 -6.58 5.08
C PHE A 119 4.57 -5.73 4.66
N THR A 120 3.35 -6.24 4.77
CA THR A 120 2.17 -5.50 4.31
C THR A 120 1.91 -4.23 5.13
N SER A 121 2.15 -4.29 6.45
CA SER A 121 1.98 -3.13 7.33
C SER A 121 2.98 -2.03 7.01
N PHE A 122 4.24 -2.41 6.78
CA PHE A 122 5.29 -1.49 6.32
C PHE A 122 4.92 -0.89 4.96
N LEU A 123 4.64 -1.74 3.97
CA LEU A 123 4.43 -1.33 2.59
C LEU A 123 3.30 -0.32 2.46
N VAL A 124 2.16 -0.58 3.09
CA VAL A 124 1.02 0.34 3.02
C VAL A 124 1.27 1.61 3.84
N GLY A 125 1.91 1.52 5.00
CA GLY A 125 2.28 2.71 5.76
C GLY A 125 3.19 3.65 4.96
N ALA A 126 4.25 3.09 4.36
CA ALA A 126 5.21 3.85 3.58
C ALA A 126 4.59 4.45 2.31
N LEU A 127 3.79 3.67 1.58
CA LEU A 127 3.15 4.16 0.35
C LEU A 127 2.03 5.18 0.62
N LEU A 128 1.32 5.09 1.75
CA LEU A 128 0.37 6.14 2.15
C LEU A 128 1.08 7.48 2.39
N LEU A 129 2.23 7.46 3.06
CA LEU A 129 3.06 8.66 3.25
C LEU A 129 3.57 9.19 1.91
N GLN A 130 4.00 8.33 0.99
CA GLN A 130 4.44 8.73 -0.33
C GLN A 130 3.32 9.37 -1.17
N VAL A 131 2.11 8.79 -1.14
CA VAL A 131 0.92 9.35 -1.77
C VAL A 131 0.54 10.69 -1.13
N ALA A 132 0.66 10.82 0.19
CA ALA A 132 0.44 12.09 0.91
C ALA A 132 1.34 13.21 0.38
N SER A 133 2.64 12.91 0.21
CA SER A 133 3.62 13.89 -0.25
C SER A 133 3.44 14.26 -1.72
N THR A 134 3.09 13.29 -2.57
CA THR A 134 2.98 13.51 -4.03
C THR A 134 1.63 14.08 -4.45
N ALA A 135 0.57 13.78 -3.69
CA ALA A 135 -0.79 14.19 -3.97
C ALA A 135 -1.49 14.65 -2.67
N PRO A 136 -1.06 15.76 -2.05
CA PRO A 136 -1.53 16.20 -0.74
C PRO A 136 -3.05 16.40 -0.67
N GLU A 137 -3.65 16.87 -1.77
CA GLU A 137 -5.10 17.05 -1.90
C GLU A 137 -5.93 15.75 -1.73
N VAL A 138 -5.28 14.59 -1.80
CA VAL A 138 -5.95 13.29 -1.68
C VAL A 138 -6.23 12.90 -0.22
N LEU A 139 -5.41 13.35 0.74
CA LEU A 139 -5.56 12.98 2.15
C LEU A 139 -6.17 14.08 3.03
N GLY A 140 -6.29 15.31 2.54
CA GLY A 140 -6.90 16.43 3.26
C GLY A 140 -6.18 17.76 3.03
N GLU A 141 -6.91 18.85 3.28
CA GLU A 141 -6.70 20.26 2.90
C GLU A 141 -5.27 20.76 2.63
N GLU A 142 -5.19 21.57 1.57
CA GLU A 142 -4.09 22.48 1.20
C GLU A 142 -3.32 22.93 2.44
N GLY A 143 -2.09 22.44 2.60
CA GLY A 143 -1.20 22.95 3.62
C GLY A 143 -0.93 24.42 3.35
N GLU A 144 -1.72 25.31 3.95
CA GLU A 144 -1.29 26.67 4.19
C GLU A 144 0.09 26.56 4.82
N SER A 145 1.10 27.06 4.12
CA SER A 145 2.48 27.06 4.59
C SER A 145 2.56 27.99 5.81
N HIS A 146 2.11 27.49 6.96
CA HIS A 146 2.25 28.17 8.23
C HIS A 146 3.74 28.20 8.55
N SER A 147 4.34 29.38 8.41
CA SER A 147 5.61 29.71 9.04
C SER A 147 5.49 29.38 10.53
N THR A 148 5.96 28.19 10.93
CA THR A 148 5.94 27.76 12.31
C THR A 148 7.10 28.46 13.02
N ASP A 149 6.80 29.21 14.09
CA ASP A 149 7.86 29.77 14.92
C ASP A 149 8.57 28.64 15.66
N LEU A 150 9.86 28.46 15.36
CA LEU A 150 10.70 27.41 15.96
C LEU A 150 11.52 27.93 17.15
N ALA A 151 11.24 29.14 17.66
CA ALA A 151 12.00 29.74 18.77
C ALA A 151 12.03 28.86 20.03
N GLU A 152 10.96 28.11 20.33
CA GLU A 152 10.89 27.18 21.46
C GLU A 152 11.36 25.75 21.11
N HIS A 153 11.81 25.51 19.87
CA HIS A 153 12.17 24.18 19.35
C HIS A 153 13.62 24.14 18.81
N PRO A 154 14.65 24.35 19.66
CA PRO A 154 16.03 24.53 19.22
C PRO A 154 16.61 23.32 18.46
N THR A 155 16.18 22.10 18.78
CA THR A 155 16.62 20.90 18.06
C THR A 155 16.06 20.85 16.64
N VAL A 156 14.77 21.17 16.48
CA VAL A 156 14.10 21.20 15.17
C VAL A 156 14.69 22.31 14.33
N GLN A 157 14.87 23.51 14.89
CA GLN A 157 15.50 24.63 14.21
C GLN A 157 16.91 24.28 13.70
N ARG A 158 17.71 23.57 14.51
CA ARG A 158 19.05 23.12 14.12
C ARG A 158 19.04 22.10 12.98
N LEU A 159 18.05 21.19 12.96
CA LEU A 159 17.97 20.08 12.01
C LEU A 159 17.03 20.36 10.82
N GLN A 160 16.33 21.50 10.80
CA GLN A 160 15.27 21.80 9.84
C GLN A 160 15.71 21.62 8.38
N ASN A 161 16.95 22.01 8.06
CA ASN A 161 17.45 21.96 6.69
C ASN A 161 17.62 20.51 6.23
N LEU A 162 18.06 19.61 7.13
CA LEU A 162 18.16 18.17 6.85
C LEU A 162 16.78 17.53 6.75
N LEU A 163 15.84 17.92 7.62
CA LEU A 163 14.46 17.42 7.62
C LEU A 163 13.65 17.84 6.38
N MET A 164 14.06 18.92 5.71
CA MET A 164 13.44 19.41 4.47
C MET A 164 13.95 18.69 3.21
N GLU A 165 15.00 17.88 3.32
CA GLU A 165 15.54 17.14 2.18
C GLU A 165 14.54 16.04 1.76
N ASP A 166 14.13 16.05 0.50
CA ASP A 166 13.26 14.99 -0.04
C ASP A 166 14.11 13.75 -0.36
N HIS A 167 13.99 12.76 0.51
CA HIS A 167 14.64 11.45 0.37
C HIS A 167 13.64 10.30 0.33
N ALA A 168 12.35 10.57 0.09
CA ALA A 168 11.27 9.60 0.25
C ALA A 168 11.52 8.28 -0.52
N GLN A 169 12.10 8.36 -1.72
CA GLN A 169 12.43 7.16 -2.47
C GLN A 169 13.53 6.32 -1.81
N ARG A 170 14.62 6.97 -1.39
CA ARG A 170 15.75 6.29 -0.76
C ARG A 170 15.33 5.72 0.59
N GLU A 171 14.56 6.47 1.37
CA GLU A 171 14.01 6.03 2.64
C GLU A 171 13.10 4.80 2.49
N PHE A 172 12.30 4.74 1.42
CA PHE A 172 11.48 3.56 1.12
C PHE A 172 12.35 2.33 0.82
N ASP A 173 13.35 2.49 -0.07
CA ASP A 173 14.24 1.41 -0.48
C ASP A 173 15.06 0.90 0.72
N ASP A 174 15.65 1.81 1.51
CA ASP A 174 16.43 1.48 2.71
C ASP A 174 15.58 0.76 3.76
N ALA A 175 14.35 1.23 4.00
CA ALA A 175 13.46 0.61 4.98
C ALA A 175 12.95 -0.77 4.53
N LEU A 176 12.79 -0.97 3.22
CA LEU A 176 12.45 -2.27 2.65
C LEU A 176 13.61 -3.26 2.82
N ASP A 177 14.84 -2.83 2.54
CA ASP A 177 16.05 -3.63 2.74
C ASP A 177 16.23 -4.02 4.22
N ASP A 178 16.03 -3.08 5.14
CA ASP A 178 16.08 -3.33 6.59
C ASP A 178 15.02 -4.36 7.02
N LEU A 179 13.82 -4.29 6.45
CA LEU A 179 12.76 -5.25 6.74
C LEU A 179 13.08 -6.64 6.19
N ILE A 180 13.59 -6.72 4.97
CA ILE A 180 14.04 -7.97 4.36
C ILE A 180 15.16 -8.60 5.20
N GLU A 181 16.15 -7.82 5.62
CA GLU A 181 17.23 -8.31 6.49
C GLU A 181 16.68 -8.82 7.84
N ARG A 182 15.73 -8.11 8.44
CA ARG A 182 15.08 -8.57 9.67
C ARG A 182 14.35 -9.90 9.47
N ILE A 183 13.61 -10.07 8.37
CA ILE A 183 12.93 -11.32 8.03
C ILE A 183 13.97 -12.43 7.87
N ARG A 184 15.06 -12.17 7.14
CA ARG A 184 16.17 -13.12 6.94
C ARG A 184 16.71 -13.63 8.28
N ILE A 185 17.06 -12.74 9.20
CA ILE A 185 17.57 -13.10 10.53
C ILE A 185 16.55 -13.95 11.30
N SER A 186 15.26 -13.59 11.24
CA SER A 186 14.19 -14.32 11.93
C SER A 186 13.91 -15.71 11.36
N THR A 187 14.29 -15.95 10.09
CA THR A 187 14.11 -17.26 9.45
C THR A 187 15.23 -18.26 9.77
N GLN A 188 16.39 -17.76 10.20
CA GLN A 188 17.58 -18.57 10.51
C GLN A 188 17.68 -18.98 12.00
N SER A 189 16.83 -18.41 12.86
CA SER A 189 16.78 -18.69 14.31
C SER A 189 15.77 -19.79 14.64
#